data_AF-A0A0Q5V6Y1-F1
#
_entry.id   AF-A0A0Q5V6Y1-F1
#
_cell.length_a   1.000
_cell.length_b   1.000
_cell.length_c   1.000
_cell.angle_alpha   90.00
_cell.angle_beta   90.00
_cell.angle_gamma   90.00
#
_symmetry.space_group_name_H-M   'P 1'
#
loop_
_entity.id
_entity.type
_entity.pdbx_description
1 polymer ?
#
loop_
_entity_poly.entity_id
_entity_poly.type
_entity_poly.pdbx_seq_one_letter_code
_entity_poly.pdbx_strand_id
1 'polypeptide(L)'
;MDGSPSATDAAWAAARAAAWLGVGLHLVRALEWPAAGVPGLPPGDAGRVAARRSALTELSRLADAVQVSHPGVPVTGGLTDGTAADVLTSAAVGASLLVVGVRGHSAREGPRAGSVAVALARSTPGPLLVHRQAAPGADGVVVADDGAPGSAALLDTALGTTRPGLQACRRVSRVPSGALLLELSATSSLAVVGRPPGAGPLAETTSTLLRRGPCAVLVVPVR
;
A
#
# COMPACT_ATOMS: atom_id res chain seq x y z
N MET A 1 -0.02 -8.08 -5.23
CA MET A 1 -1.26 -8.88 -5.31
C MET A 1 -1.04 -10.22 -4.63
N ASP A 2 -1.98 -10.67 -3.82
CA ASP A 2 -1.94 -12.02 -3.23
C ASP A 2 -3.25 -12.81 -3.33
N GLY A 3 -4.19 -12.28 -4.12
CA GLY A 3 -5.54 -12.79 -4.29
C GLY A 3 -6.50 -12.54 -3.13
N SER A 4 -6.03 -11.92 -2.04
CA SER A 4 -6.92 -11.54 -0.95
C SER A 4 -7.84 -10.39 -1.36
N PRO A 5 -9.04 -10.27 -0.76
CA PRO A 5 -9.93 -9.12 -0.98
C PRO A 5 -9.22 -7.78 -0.75
N SER A 6 -8.35 -7.72 0.27
CA SER A 6 -7.58 -6.51 0.58
C SER A 6 -6.60 -6.14 -0.54
N ALA A 7 -6.02 -7.11 -1.25
CA ALA A 7 -5.15 -6.83 -2.39
C ALA A 7 -5.95 -6.37 -3.61
N THR A 8 -7.14 -6.95 -3.84
CA THR A 8 -8.06 -6.50 -4.90
C THR A 8 -8.52 -5.07 -4.66
N ASP A 9 -8.94 -4.73 -3.44
CA ASP A 9 -9.29 -3.35 -3.08
C ASP A 9 -8.12 -2.39 -3.27
N ALA A 10 -6.91 -2.82 -2.93
CA ALA A 10 -5.69 -2.04 -3.14
C ALA A 10 -5.42 -1.80 -4.64
N ALA A 11 -5.67 -2.78 -5.51
CA ALA A 11 -5.55 -2.60 -6.95
C ALA A 11 -6.56 -1.57 -7.49
N TRP A 12 -7.80 -1.61 -7.01
CA TRP A 12 -8.80 -0.59 -7.36
C TRP A 12 -8.40 0.82 -6.88
N ALA A 13 -7.83 0.93 -5.68
CA ALA A 13 -7.27 2.17 -5.19
C ALA A 13 -6.08 2.66 -6.04
N ALA A 14 -5.19 1.74 -6.44
CA ALA A 14 -4.06 2.03 -7.29
C ALA A 14 -4.49 2.50 -8.68
N ALA A 15 -5.54 1.91 -9.27
CA ALA A 15 -6.09 2.35 -10.55
C ALA A 15 -6.60 3.79 -10.51
N ARG A 16 -7.32 4.16 -9.44
CA ARG A 16 -7.77 5.54 -9.23
C ARG A 16 -6.60 6.51 -9.08
N ALA A 17 -5.58 6.11 -8.30
CA ALA A 17 -4.37 6.92 -8.14
C ALA A 17 -3.62 7.08 -9.47
N ALA A 18 -3.46 6.00 -10.24
CA ALA A 18 -2.81 6.01 -11.55
C ALA A 18 -3.54 6.94 -12.54
N ALA A 19 -4.89 6.90 -12.55
CA ALA A 19 -5.70 7.80 -13.37
C ALA A 19 -5.47 9.28 -13.03
N TRP A 20 -5.32 9.63 -11.74
CA TRP A 20 -5.07 11.02 -11.34
C TRP A 20 -3.64 11.46 -11.60
N LEU A 21 -2.69 10.56 -11.43
CA LEU A 21 -1.28 10.83 -11.69
C LEU A 21 -0.95 10.81 -13.18
N GLY A 22 -1.85 10.35 -14.04
CA GLY A 22 -1.62 10.20 -15.48
C GLY A 22 -0.55 9.16 -15.81
N VAL A 23 -0.44 8.10 -15.00
CA VAL A 23 0.55 7.03 -15.15
C VAL A 23 -0.12 5.68 -15.40
N GLY A 24 0.67 4.70 -15.85
CA GLY A 24 0.22 3.30 -15.96
C GLY A 24 0.15 2.59 -14.61
N LEU A 25 -0.61 1.49 -14.56
CA LEU A 25 -0.69 0.60 -13.41
C LEU A 25 0.03 -0.72 -13.70
N HIS A 26 0.98 -1.09 -12.86
CA HIS A 26 1.65 -2.39 -12.91
C HIS A 26 1.24 -3.26 -11.72
N LEU A 27 0.46 -4.31 -11.97
CA LEU A 27 0.04 -5.27 -10.96
C LEU A 27 1.13 -6.32 -10.76
N VAL A 28 1.68 -6.41 -9.55
CA VAL A 28 2.76 -7.36 -9.22
C VAL A 28 2.26 -8.49 -8.33
N ARG A 29 2.55 -9.73 -8.70
CA ARG A 29 2.38 -10.92 -7.86
C ARG A 29 3.75 -11.53 -7.58
N ALA A 30 4.08 -11.67 -6.30
CA ALA A 30 5.25 -12.41 -5.85
C ALA A 30 4.86 -13.86 -5.55
N LEU A 31 5.68 -14.81 -6.01
CA LEU A 31 5.59 -16.22 -5.65
C LEU A 31 6.82 -16.65 -4.87
N GLU A 32 6.58 -17.12 -3.66
CA GLU A 32 7.62 -17.68 -2.81
C GLU A 32 7.53 -19.21 -2.87
N TRP A 33 8.68 -19.87 -2.94
CA TRP A 33 8.78 -21.33 -3.04
C TRP A 33 9.53 -21.88 -1.83
N PRO A 34 8.84 -22.13 -0.70
CA PRO A 34 9.48 -22.69 0.49
C PRO A 34 10.09 -24.06 0.22
N ALA A 35 11.20 -24.38 0.89
CA ALA A 35 11.86 -25.68 0.78
C ALA A 35 10.94 -26.85 1.18
N ALA A 36 10.03 -26.62 2.14
CA ALA A 36 9.03 -27.59 2.57
C ALA A 36 7.88 -27.80 1.57
N GLY A 37 7.90 -27.11 0.42
CA GLY A 37 6.80 -27.07 -0.52
C GLY A 37 5.70 -26.09 -0.12
N VAL A 38 4.75 -25.88 -1.04
CA VAL A 38 3.60 -24.99 -0.81
C VAL A 38 2.40 -25.85 -0.37
N PRO A 39 1.79 -25.60 0.80
CA PRO A 39 0.63 -26.35 1.26
C PRO A 39 -0.52 -26.34 0.24
N GLY A 40 -1.14 -27.50 0.02
CA GLY A 40 -2.27 -27.63 -0.90
C GLY A 40 -1.91 -27.74 -2.38
N LEU A 41 -0.62 -27.77 -2.72
CA LEU A 41 -0.15 -27.99 -4.09
C LEU A 41 0.62 -29.30 -4.24
N PRO A 42 0.64 -29.92 -5.44
CA PRO A 42 1.50 -31.04 -5.73
C PRO A 42 2.98 -30.72 -5.42
N PRO A 43 3.78 -31.70 -4.96
CA PRO A 43 5.20 -31.48 -4.74
C PRO A 43 5.94 -31.20 -6.06
N GLY A 44 7.07 -30.51 -5.94
CA GLY A 44 7.97 -30.24 -7.07
C GLY A 44 7.37 -29.32 -8.14
N ASP A 45 7.82 -29.50 -9.38
CA ASP A 45 7.53 -28.57 -10.49
C ASP A 45 6.05 -28.52 -10.87
N ALA A 46 5.31 -29.63 -10.70
CA ALA A 46 3.89 -29.67 -10.99
C ALA A 46 3.09 -28.66 -10.16
N GLY A 47 3.39 -28.55 -8.85
CA GLY A 47 2.78 -27.54 -7.99
C GLY A 47 3.18 -26.12 -8.36
N ARG A 48 4.45 -25.92 -8.73
CA ARG A 48 4.95 -24.61 -9.17
C ARG A 48 4.23 -24.12 -10.43
N VAL A 49 4.10 -24.98 -11.44
CA VAL A 49 3.38 -24.69 -12.68
C VAL A 49 1.91 -24.37 -12.41
N ALA A 50 1.25 -25.16 -11.56
CA ALA A 50 -0.16 -24.92 -11.20
C ALA A 50 -0.36 -23.57 -10.48
N ALA A 51 0.46 -23.25 -9.48
CA ALA A 51 0.43 -21.96 -8.79
C ALA A 51 0.70 -20.80 -9.74
N ARG A 52 1.71 -20.91 -10.62
CA ARG A 52 2.04 -19.88 -11.60
C ARG A 52 0.87 -19.60 -12.53
N ARG A 53 0.22 -20.66 -13.04
CA ARG A 53 -0.94 -20.54 -13.93
C ARG A 53 -2.12 -19.89 -13.22
N SER A 54 -2.42 -20.30 -11.99
CA SER A 54 -3.49 -19.72 -11.18
C SER A 54 -3.24 -18.22 -10.95
N ALA A 55 -2.02 -17.87 -10.52
CA ALA A 55 -1.61 -16.49 -10.28
C ALA A 55 -1.71 -15.62 -11.54
N LEU A 56 -1.26 -16.09 -12.70
CA LEU A 56 -1.38 -15.36 -13.97
C LEU A 56 -2.84 -15.16 -14.37
N THR A 57 -3.68 -16.19 -14.19
CA THR A 57 -5.11 -16.12 -14.52
C THR A 57 -5.81 -15.07 -13.67
N GLU A 58 -5.56 -15.07 -12.36
CA GLU A 58 -6.09 -14.07 -11.43
C GLU A 58 -5.60 -12.65 -11.76
N LEU A 59 -4.30 -12.51 -12.03
CA LEU A 59 -3.69 -11.23 -12.39
C LEU A 59 -4.28 -10.66 -13.68
N SER A 60 -4.46 -11.50 -14.69
CA SER A 60 -5.03 -11.10 -15.99
C SER A 60 -6.48 -10.68 -15.84
N ARG A 61 -7.31 -11.46 -15.12
CA ARG A 61 -8.71 -11.11 -14.85
C ARG A 61 -8.85 -9.76 -14.15
N LEU A 62 -8.01 -9.51 -13.15
CA LEU A 62 -8.02 -8.23 -12.45
C LEU A 62 -7.53 -7.09 -13.34
N ALA A 63 -6.48 -7.31 -14.14
CA ALA A 63 -5.98 -6.32 -15.08
C ALA A 63 -7.07 -5.91 -16.07
N ASP A 64 -7.78 -6.87 -16.66
CA ASP A 64 -8.89 -6.63 -17.58
C ASP A 64 -10.02 -5.86 -16.91
N ALA A 65 -10.43 -6.28 -15.70
CA ALA A 65 -11.49 -5.60 -14.96
C ALA A 65 -11.13 -4.14 -14.62
N VAL A 66 -9.88 -3.89 -14.23
CA VAL A 66 -9.37 -2.55 -13.97
C VAL A 66 -9.32 -1.71 -15.24
N GLN A 67 -8.82 -2.27 -16.34
CA GLN A 67 -8.72 -1.60 -17.64
C GLN A 67 -10.11 -1.19 -18.17
N VAL A 68 -11.12 -2.05 -18.02
CA VAL A 68 -12.52 -1.74 -18.40
C VAL A 68 -13.06 -0.57 -17.58
N SER A 69 -12.78 -0.55 -16.28
CA SER A 69 -13.27 0.51 -15.39
C SER A 69 -12.48 1.82 -15.50
N HIS A 70 -11.22 1.75 -15.93
CA HIS A 70 -10.33 2.90 -16.10
C HIS A 70 -9.65 2.86 -17.49
N PRO A 71 -10.39 3.13 -18.59
CA PRO A 71 -9.87 2.97 -19.95
C PRO A 71 -8.62 3.81 -20.27
N GLY A 72 -8.44 4.93 -19.57
CA GLY A 72 -7.28 5.82 -19.72
C GLY A 72 -6.02 5.40 -18.95
N VAL A 73 -6.07 4.30 -18.17
CA VAL A 73 -4.92 3.80 -17.41
C VAL A 73 -4.39 2.55 -18.11
N PRO A 74 -3.17 2.57 -18.68
CA PRO A 74 -2.54 1.34 -19.19
C PRO A 74 -2.27 0.37 -18.04
N VAL A 75 -2.87 -0.82 -18.09
CA VAL A 75 -2.67 -1.86 -17.05
C VAL A 75 -1.76 -2.96 -17.56
N THR A 76 -0.75 -3.32 -16.77
CA THR A 76 0.13 -4.47 -17.02
C THR A 76 0.20 -5.37 -15.79
N GLY A 77 0.55 -6.65 -15.99
CA GLY A 77 0.70 -7.63 -14.91
C GLY A 77 2.07 -8.31 -14.95
N GLY A 78 2.73 -8.40 -13.81
CA GLY A 78 4.00 -9.09 -13.61
C GLY A 78 3.90 -10.18 -12.54
N LEU A 79 4.53 -11.33 -12.82
CA LEU A 79 4.70 -12.42 -11.87
C LEU A 79 6.19 -12.67 -11.65
N THR A 80 6.65 -12.56 -10.41
CA THR A 80 8.07 -12.65 -10.07
C THR A 80 8.27 -13.63 -8.91
N ASP A 81 9.29 -14.47 -9.02
CA ASP A 81 9.68 -15.37 -7.93
C ASP A 81 10.50 -14.60 -6.88
N GLY A 82 10.23 -14.85 -5.60
CA GLY A 82 10.92 -14.22 -4.48
C GLY A 82 9.97 -13.86 -3.34
N THR A 83 10.54 -13.34 -2.25
CA THR A 83 9.73 -12.85 -1.15
C THR A 83 8.92 -11.64 -1.59
N ALA A 84 7.72 -11.48 -1.05
CA ALA A 84 6.87 -10.34 -1.42
C ALA A 84 7.52 -8.98 -1.11
N ALA A 85 8.30 -8.89 -0.02
CA ALA A 85 8.99 -7.66 0.35
C ALA A 85 10.07 -7.28 -0.68
N ASP A 86 10.89 -8.24 -1.12
CA ASP A 86 12.00 -7.98 -2.06
C ASP A 86 11.48 -7.65 -3.46
N VAL A 87 10.51 -8.44 -3.93
CA VAL A 87 9.89 -8.24 -5.24
C VAL A 87 9.20 -6.87 -5.31
N LEU A 88 8.43 -6.50 -4.29
CA LEU A 88 7.72 -5.22 -4.29
C LEU A 88 8.66 -4.03 -4.04
N THR A 89 9.72 -4.18 -3.24
CA THR A 89 10.75 -3.15 -3.08
C THR A 89 11.46 -2.88 -4.41
N SER A 90 11.79 -3.94 -5.15
CA SER A 90 12.41 -3.83 -6.47
C SER A 90 11.46 -3.19 -7.49
N ALA A 91 10.19 -3.60 -7.50
CA ALA A 91 9.17 -3.02 -8.37
C ALA A 91 8.85 -1.55 -8.04
N ALA A 92 9.12 -1.10 -6.82
CA ALA A 92 8.93 0.29 -6.41
C ALA A 92 10.05 1.22 -6.91
N VAL A 93 11.17 0.69 -7.41
CA VAL A 93 12.23 1.52 -7.99
C VAL A 93 11.70 2.20 -9.25
N GLY A 94 11.61 3.53 -9.22
CA GLY A 94 11.07 4.33 -10.34
C GLY A 94 9.54 4.39 -10.40
N ALA A 95 8.83 3.73 -9.48
CA ALA A 95 7.38 3.86 -9.39
C ALA A 95 6.97 5.19 -8.74
N SER A 96 5.94 5.83 -9.26
CA SER A 96 5.36 7.04 -8.66
C SER A 96 4.71 6.76 -7.30
N LEU A 97 4.13 5.57 -7.14
CA LEU A 97 3.45 5.11 -5.92
C LEU A 97 3.39 3.59 -5.88
N LEU A 98 3.87 2.98 -4.80
CA LEU A 98 3.59 1.57 -4.50
C LEU A 98 2.30 1.47 -3.68
N VAL A 99 1.37 0.61 -4.08
CA VAL A 99 0.12 0.39 -3.33
C VAL A 99 0.02 -1.06 -2.89
N VAL A 100 -0.23 -1.28 -1.60
CA VAL A 100 -0.43 -2.61 -1.03
C VAL A 100 -1.67 -2.64 -0.14
N GLY A 101 -2.32 -3.79 -0.03
CA GLY A 101 -3.38 -3.99 0.94
C GLY A 101 -2.85 -4.01 2.37
N VAL A 102 -3.70 -3.65 3.33
CA VAL A 102 -3.39 -3.76 4.77
C VAL A 102 -3.16 -5.20 5.21
N ARG A 103 -3.79 -6.19 4.56
CA ARG A 103 -3.73 -7.60 4.97
C ARG A 103 -3.54 -8.53 3.76
N GLY A 104 -3.01 -9.72 4.03
CA GLY A 104 -2.98 -10.84 3.08
C GLY A 104 -3.84 -12.01 3.56
N HIS A 105 -3.69 -13.16 2.93
CA HIS A 105 -4.51 -14.37 3.20
C HIS A 105 -4.48 -14.91 4.64
N SER A 106 -3.43 -14.63 5.43
CA SER A 106 -3.20 -15.24 6.75
C SER A 106 -3.68 -14.43 7.97
N ALA A 107 -4.46 -13.36 7.76
CA ALA A 107 -4.81 -12.42 8.83
C ALA A 107 -6.12 -12.79 9.58
N ARG A 108 -6.09 -12.70 10.92
CA ARG A 108 -7.30 -12.66 11.78
C ARG A 108 -7.96 -11.27 11.73
N GLU A 109 -9.23 -11.17 12.15
CA GLU A 109 -9.98 -9.91 12.20
C GLU A 109 -9.21 -8.81 12.96
N GLY A 110 -9.21 -7.57 12.44
CA GLY A 110 -8.59 -6.41 13.09
C GLY A 110 -7.80 -5.46 12.17
N PRO A 111 -7.42 -4.26 12.67
CA PRO A 111 -6.88 -3.17 11.86
C PRO A 111 -5.37 -3.24 11.57
N ARG A 112 -4.71 -4.36 11.89
CA ARG A 112 -3.25 -4.47 11.87
C ARG A 112 -2.72 -4.73 10.47
N ALA A 113 -1.78 -3.91 10.02
CA ALA A 113 -1.02 -4.14 8.80
C ALA A 113 -0.23 -5.46 8.86
N GLY A 114 -0.24 -6.21 7.77
CA GLY A 114 0.52 -7.44 7.60
C GLY A 114 2.03 -7.20 7.57
N SER A 115 2.81 -8.27 7.74
CA SER A 115 4.28 -8.25 7.76
C SER A 115 4.88 -7.59 6.51
N VAL A 116 4.31 -7.87 5.33
CA VAL A 116 4.77 -7.30 4.05
C VAL A 116 4.60 -5.78 4.01
N ALA A 117 3.42 -5.26 4.40
CA ALA A 117 3.18 -3.82 4.43
C ALA A 117 4.09 -3.09 5.43
N VAL A 118 4.33 -3.70 6.61
CA VAL A 118 5.24 -3.14 7.62
C VAL A 118 6.70 -3.17 7.13
N ALA A 119 7.13 -4.24 6.46
CA ALA A 119 8.47 -4.33 5.88
C ALA A 119 8.68 -3.25 4.80
N LEU A 120 7.73 -3.14 3.87
CA LEU A 120 7.77 -2.14 2.80
C LEU A 120 7.76 -0.71 3.35
N ALA A 121 7.00 -0.43 4.41
CA ALA A 121 7.00 0.88 5.05
C ALA A 121 8.38 1.28 5.60
N ARG A 122 9.30 0.33 5.80
CA ARG A 122 10.68 0.59 6.25
C ARG A 122 11.65 0.73 5.09
N SER A 123 11.46 -0.01 4.00
CA SER A 123 12.48 -0.19 2.96
C SER A 123 12.12 0.38 1.59
N THR A 124 10.86 0.76 1.33
CA THR A 124 10.44 1.18 -0.02
C THR A 124 11.17 2.46 -0.46
N PRO A 125 11.76 2.50 -1.67
CA PRO A 125 12.54 3.65 -2.17
C PRO A 125 11.66 4.87 -2.51
N GLY A 126 10.38 4.66 -2.81
CA GLY A 126 9.41 5.70 -3.15
C GLY A 126 8.22 5.76 -2.18
N PRO A 127 7.17 6.54 -2.52
CA PRO A 127 5.94 6.60 -1.75
C PRO A 127 5.23 5.23 -1.68
N LEU A 128 4.71 4.88 -0.51
CA LEU A 128 3.97 3.65 -0.26
C LEU A 128 2.58 3.97 0.31
N LEU A 129 1.52 3.55 -0.37
CA LEU A 129 0.17 3.56 0.15
C LEU A 129 -0.20 2.17 0.70
N VAL A 130 -0.40 2.10 2.01
CA VAL A 130 -1.03 0.95 2.65
C VAL A 130 -2.54 1.18 2.65
N HIS A 131 -3.19 0.55 1.68
CA HIS A 131 -4.62 0.70 1.44
C HIS A 131 -5.46 -0.07 2.46
N ARG A 132 -6.46 0.62 2.96
CA ARG A 132 -7.58 0.07 3.71
C ARG A 132 -8.82 0.90 3.40
N GLN A 133 -9.99 0.28 3.48
CA GLN A 133 -11.25 0.99 3.35
C GLN A 133 -11.44 1.88 4.59
N ALA A 134 -11.62 3.18 4.36
CA ALA A 134 -11.95 4.13 5.41
C ALA A 134 -13.40 3.93 5.87
N ALA A 135 -13.73 4.42 7.06
CA ALA A 135 -15.11 4.40 7.55
C ALA A 135 -16.04 5.17 6.60
N PRO A 136 -17.31 4.77 6.46
CA PRO A 136 -18.29 5.54 5.69
C PRO A 136 -18.37 6.98 6.21
N GLY A 137 -18.30 7.95 5.30
CA GLY A 137 -18.31 9.38 5.64
C GLY A 137 -16.97 9.95 6.10
N ALA A 138 -15.91 9.15 6.20
CA ALA A 138 -14.57 9.65 6.48
C ALA A 138 -14.05 10.48 5.29
N ASP A 139 -13.64 11.71 5.56
CA ASP A 139 -13.19 12.68 4.57
C ASP A 139 -11.93 13.42 5.06
N GLY A 140 -11.28 14.15 4.15
CA GLY A 140 -10.05 14.86 4.47
C GLY A 140 -8.81 13.97 4.57
N VAL A 141 -7.70 14.65 4.85
CA VAL A 141 -6.36 14.07 4.93
C VAL A 141 -5.71 14.53 6.22
N VAL A 142 -5.24 13.59 7.03
CA VAL A 142 -4.37 13.89 8.16
C VAL A 142 -2.92 13.80 7.71
N VAL A 143 -2.12 14.80 8.04
CA VAL A 143 -0.66 14.74 7.86
C VAL A 143 -0.03 14.69 9.22
N ALA A 144 0.60 13.56 9.55
CA ALA A 144 1.38 13.43 10.75
C ALA A 144 2.83 13.79 10.43
N ASP A 145 3.22 14.95 10.91
CA ASP A 145 4.53 15.54 10.72
C ASP A 145 5.35 15.34 11.99
N ASP A 146 6.35 14.46 11.91
CA ASP A 146 7.33 14.24 12.96
C ASP A 146 8.43 15.32 12.97
N GLY A 147 8.25 16.39 12.21
CA GLY A 147 9.14 17.55 12.11
C GLY A 147 10.50 17.23 11.50
N ALA A 148 10.67 16.06 10.88
CA ALA A 148 11.87 15.74 10.13
C ALA A 148 12.04 16.68 8.92
N PRO A 149 13.28 16.93 8.45
CA PRO A 149 13.49 17.58 7.16
C PRO A 149 12.69 16.82 6.09
N GLY A 150 11.83 17.54 5.33
CA GLY A 150 10.93 16.93 4.33
C GLY A 150 9.42 17.06 4.58
N SER A 151 8.99 17.72 5.67
CA SER A 151 7.57 18.03 5.95
C SER A 151 6.84 18.79 4.83
N ALA A 152 7.56 19.60 4.05
CA ALA A 152 7.01 20.28 2.88
C ALA A 152 6.69 19.29 1.75
N ALA A 153 7.59 18.35 1.46
CA ALA A 153 7.35 17.29 0.47
C ALA A 153 6.21 16.35 0.90
N LEU A 154 6.04 16.13 2.21
CA LEU A 154 4.89 15.42 2.78
C LEU A 154 3.57 16.16 2.50
N LEU A 155 3.55 17.48 2.70
CA LEU A 155 2.38 18.31 2.42
C LEU A 155 2.09 18.43 0.93
N ASP A 156 3.10 18.64 0.08
CA ASP A 156 2.95 18.68 -1.38
C ASP A 156 2.46 17.34 -1.93
N THR A 157 2.98 16.24 -1.40
CA THR A 157 2.48 14.90 -1.75
C THR A 157 1.05 14.74 -1.26
N ALA A 158 0.73 15.12 -0.02
CA ALA A 158 -0.63 15.04 0.51
C ALA A 158 -1.62 15.87 -0.34
N LEU A 159 -1.25 17.09 -0.72
CA LEU A 159 -2.03 18.01 -1.53
C LEU A 159 -2.15 17.54 -3.00
N GLY A 160 -1.08 16.96 -3.56
CA GLY A 160 -1.11 16.35 -4.89
C GLY A 160 -1.91 15.04 -4.93
N THR A 161 -2.05 14.35 -3.79
CA THR A 161 -2.82 13.11 -3.66
C THR A 161 -4.29 13.38 -3.25
N THR A 162 -4.62 14.60 -2.82
CA THR A 162 -6.02 14.99 -2.57
C THR A 162 -6.77 15.20 -3.87
N ARG A 163 -7.92 14.50 -4.01
CA ARG A 163 -8.92 14.83 -5.02
C ARG A 163 -9.30 16.31 -4.96
N PRO A 164 -9.57 16.96 -6.11
CA PRO A 164 -10.32 18.22 -6.11
C PRO A 164 -11.64 17.99 -5.36
N GLY A 165 -11.82 18.64 -4.21
CA GLY A 165 -12.99 18.48 -3.34
C GLY A 165 -12.72 17.90 -1.93
N LEU A 166 -11.53 17.38 -1.64
CA LEU A 166 -11.13 17.05 -0.26
C LEU A 166 -10.77 18.35 0.49
N GLN A 167 -11.76 18.95 1.18
CA GLN A 167 -11.65 20.31 1.74
C GLN A 167 -10.90 20.43 3.09
N ALA A 168 -10.38 19.35 3.69
CA ALA A 168 -9.74 19.44 5.00
C ALA A 168 -8.42 18.66 5.10
N CYS A 169 -7.31 19.34 4.83
CA CYS A 169 -5.99 18.89 5.28
C CYS A 169 -5.81 19.28 6.76
N ARG A 170 -5.78 18.29 7.65
CA ARG A 170 -5.53 18.49 9.09
C ARG A 170 -4.09 18.10 9.41
N ARG A 171 -3.30 19.03 9.93
CA ARG A 171 -1.89 18.77 10.28
C ARG A 171 -1.77 18.42 11.77
N VAL A 172 -1.02 17.36 12.05
CA VAL A 172 -0.65 16.93 13.40
C VAL A 172 0.87 17.02 13.50
N SER A 173 1.38 17.86 14.41
CA SER A 173 2.82 18.11 14.62
C SER A 173 3.37 17.26 15.77
N ARG A 174 4.71 17.03 15.77
CA ARG A 174 5.65 16.34 16.70
C ARG A 174 5.21 15.92 18.10
N VAL A 175 4.21 16.56 18.68
CA VAL A 175 3.63 16.15 19.96
C VAL A 175 2.12 15.91 19.80
N PRO A 176 1.72 14.75 19.25
CA PRO A 176 0.43 14.17 19.53
C PRO A 176 0.60 12.91 20.37
N SER A 177 -0.28 12.69 21.34
CA SER A 177 -0.48 11.34 21.84
C SER A 177 -0.90 10.45 20.65
N GLY A 178 -0.46 9.19 20.62
CA GLY A 178 -0.99 8.23 19.64
C GLY A 178 -2.52 8.20 19.60
N ALA A 179 -3.19 8.61 20.69
CA ALA A 179 -4.63 8.80 20.77
C ALA A 179 -5.17 9.91 19.85
N LEU A 180 -4.58 11.12 19.86
CA LEU A 180 -5.04 12.22 18.99
C LEU A 180 -4.89 11.87 17.51
N LEU A 181 -3.77 11.23 17.15
CA LEU A 181 -3.56 10.77 15.79
C LEU A 181 -4.61 9.74 15.38
N LEU A 182 -4.93 8.79 16.28
CA LEU A 182 -5.96 7.79 16.02
C LEU A 182 -7.35 8.41 15.86
N GLU A 183 -7.70 9.37 16.72
CA GLU A 183 -8.97 10.10 16.67
C GLU A 183 -9.14 10.85 15.33
N LEU A 184 -8.15 11.62 14.92
CA LEU A 184 -8.20 12.33 13.65
C LEU A 184 -8.19 11.36 12.46
N SER A 185 -7.41 10.29 12.54
CA SER A 185 -7.39 9.25 11.50
C SER A 185 -8.72 8.48 11.38
N ALA A 186 -9.55 8.47 12.43
CA ALA A 186 -10.86 7.81 12.43
C ALA A 186 -11.92 8.56 11.62
N THR A 187 -11.76 9.87 11.49
CA THR A 187 -12.62 10.72 10.66
C THR A 187 -11.99 11.02 9.29
N SER A 188 -10.72 10.65 9.09
CA SER A 188 -9.98 10.93 7.86
C SER A 188 -10.04 9.81 6.84
N SER A 189 -10.01 10.14 5.56
CA SER A 189 -9.92 9.15 4.47
C SER A 189 -8.49 8.64 4.23
N LEU A 190 -7.50 9.47 4.55
CA LEU A 190 -6.07 9.22 4.34
C LEU A 190 -5.24 9.82 5.48
N ALA A 191 -4.25 9.09 5.96
CA ALA A 191 -3.18 9.59 6.82
C ALA A 191 -1.85 9.58 6.06
N VAL A 192 -1.13 10.69 6.06
CA VAL A 192 0.18 10.85 5.41
C VAL A 192 1.24 10.96 6.49
N VAL A 193 2.30 10.16 6.39
CA VAL A 193 3.38 10.10 7.37
C VAL A 193 4.75 10.13 6.69
N GLY A 194 5.71 10.77 7.35
CA GLY A 194 7.11 10.73 6.97
C GLY A 194 7.75 9.38 7.25
N ARG A 195 8.68 9.00 6.38
CA ARG A 195 9.67 7.96 6.65
C ARG A 195 11.06 8.58 6.66
N PRO A 196 11.74 8.63 7.83
CA PRO A 196 13.10 9.16 7.90
C PRO A 196 14.06 8.34 7.02
N PRO A 197 15.18 8.94 6.59
CA PRO A 197 16.19 8.25 5.80
C PRO A 197 16.80 7.06 6.56
N GLY A 198 17.11 5.98 5.84
CA GLY A 198 17.70 4.75 6.39
C GLY A 198 16.70 3.62 6.70
N ALA A 199 17.23 2.42 6.91
CA ALA A 199 16.45 1.19 7.18
C ALA A 199 16.09 1.00 8.67
N GLY A 200 15.96 2.13 9.40
CA GLY A 200 15.72 2.16 10.83
C GLY A 200 14.35 1.60 11.26
N PRO A 201 14.06 1.59 12.56
CA PRO A 201 12.71 1.31 13.04
C PRO A 201 11.74 2.38 12.51
N LEU A 202 10.48 1.98 12.29
CA LEU A 202 9.42 2.94 11.97
C LEU A 202 9.24 3.92 13.14
N ALA A 203 9.07 5.21 12.82
CA ALA A 203 8.62 6.19 13.79
C ALA A 203 7.32 5.71 14.48
N GLU A 204 7.15 6.04 15.76
CA GLU A 204 6.01 5.59 16.57
C GLU A 204 4.67 5.94 15.93
N THR A 205 4.58 7.12 15.33
CA THR A 205 3.45 7.63 14.52
C THR A 205 3.05 6.66 13.41
N THR A 206 3.99 6.32 12.53
CA THR A 206 3.79 5.38 11.41
C THR A 206 3.43 3.99 11.93
N SER A 207 4.15 3.55 12.96
CA SER A 207 3.94 2.27 13.64
C SER A 207 2.51 2.15 14.23
N THR A 208 2.00 3.23 14.82
CA THR A 208 0.67 3.31 15.43
C THR A 208 -0.43 3.28 14.38
N LEU A 209 -0.30 4.06 13.31
CA LEU A 209 -1.28 4.09 12.21
C LEU A 209 -1.35 2.75 11.47
N LEU A 210 -0.21 2.12 11.19
CA LEU A 210 -0.21 0.81 10.53
C LEU A 210 -0.82 -0.29 11.42
N ARG A 211 -0.69 -0.19 12.75
CA ARG A 211 -1.27 -1.18 13.67
C ARG A 211 -2.74 -0.94 14.01
N ARG A 212 -3.14 0.32 14.16
CA ARG A 212 -4.41 0.70 14.80
C ARG A 212 -5.22 1.74 14.03
N GLY A 213 -4.62 2.44 13.06
CA GLY A 213 -5.31 3.44 12.25
C GLY A 213 -6.43 2.80 11.43
N PRO A 214 -7.58 3.46 11.23
CA PRO A 214 -8.69 2.91 10.45
C PRO A 214 -8.69 3.35 8.97
N CYS A 215 -7.89 4.34 8.58
CA CYS A 215 -7.82 4.90 7.22
C CYS A 215 -6.52 4.60 6.48
N ALA A 216 -6.52 4.75 5.15
CA ALA A 216 -5.35 4.47 4.33
C ALA A 216 -4.13 5.25 4.81
N VAL A 217 -2.94 4.66 4.74
CA VAL A 217 -1.71 5.29 5.23
C VAL A 217 -0.73 5.45 4.07
N LEU A 218 -0.42 6.69 3.72
CA LEU A 218 0.62 7.04 2.75
C LEU A 218 1.93 7.34 3.49
N VAL A 219 2.91 6.47 3.30
CA VAL A 219 4.26 6.62 3.82
C VAL A 219 5.13 7.26 2.74
N VAL A 220 5.66 8.46 3.01
CA VAL A 220 6.49 9.19 2.05
C VAL A 220 7.94 9.22 2.55
N PRO A 221 8.92 8.79 1.73
CA PRO A 221 10.32 8.95 2.08
C PRO A 221 10.67 10.44 2.16
N VAL A 222 11.13 10.89 3.31
CA VAL A 222 11.64 12.26 3.49
C VAL A 222 13.16 12.25 3.31
N ARG A 223 13.68 13.17 2.48
CA ARG A 223 15.12 13.36 2.22
C ARG A 223 15.64 14.55 3.00
#